data_AF-A0A0S6Z1U5-F1
#
_entry.id   AF-A0A0S6Z1U5-F1
#
_cell.length_a   1.000
_cell.length_b   1.000
_cell.length_c   1.000
_cell.angle_alpha   90.00
_cell.angle_beta   90.00
_cell.angle_gamma   90.00
#
_symmetry.space_group_name_H-M   'P 1'
#
loop_
_entity.id
_entity.type
_entity.pdbx_description
1 polymer ?
#
loop_
_entity_poly.entity_id
_entity_poly.type
_entity_poly.pdbx_seq_one_letter_code
_entity_poly.pdbx_strand_id
1 'polypeptide(L)'
;MRALRPDHAAIAALSARLDAVGLCVFGSAHGGDAAMAVRAFCPGDGIPEDPVTGSANAAIAAWLAATGGLGSYGRRYRASQGREVGRDGIVEVMVDDAGNVWIGGACAPVIEGTMRLD
;
A
#
# COMPACT_ATOMS: atom_id res chain seq x y z
N MET A 1 2.91 13.85 -2.40
CA MET A 1 3.34 12.47 -2.09
C MET A 1 4.11 11.83 -3.24
N ARG A 2 3.54 11.70 -4.46
CA ARG A 2 4.21 11.00 -5.59
C ARG A 2 5.63 11.49 -5.91
N ALA A 3 5.89 12.80 -5.81
CA ALA A 3 7.22 13.38 -6.08
C ALA A 3 8.27 13.15 -4.96
N LEU A 4 7.95 12.46 -3.86
CA LEU A 4 8.88 12.25 -2.75
C LEU A 4 10.17 11.57 -3.22
N ARG A 5 11.30 12.01 -2.65
CA ARG A 5 12.62 11.39 -2.75
C ARG A 5 12.99 10.90 -1.35
N PRO A 6 12.68 9.64 -1.00
CA PRO A 6 12.90 9.14 0.35
C PRO A 6 14.40 9.02 0.66
N ASP A 7 14.77 9.40 1.89
CA ASP A 7 16.04 8.99 2.46
C ASP A 7 15.90 7.57 3.00
N HIS A 8 16.28 6.59 2.19
CA HIS A 8 16.14 5.18 2.55
C HIS A 8 16.99 4.78 3.76
N ALA A 9 18.13 5.43 3.99
CA ALA A 9 18.97 5.15 5.16
C ALA A 9 18.28 5.64 6.45
N ALA A 10 17.71 6.85 6.42
CA ALA A 10 16.94 7.38 7.53
C ALA A 10 15.68 6.54 7.82
N ILE A 11 14.97 6.10 6.78
CA ILE A 11 13.81 5.21 6.92
C ILE A 11 14.24 3.87 7.52
N ALA A 12 15.33 3.26 7.05
CA ALA A 12 15.84 2.01 7.60
C ALA A 12 16.18 2.14 9.10
N ALA A 13 16.88 3.22 9.48
CA ALA A 13 17.21 3.48 10.87
C ALA A 13 15.96 3.69 11.75
N LEU A 14 14.95 4.39 11.23
CA LEU A 14 13.67 4.58 11.91
C LEU A 14 12.91 3.26 12.09
N SER A 15 12.80 2.47 11.02
CA SER A 15 12.16 1.17 11.01
C SER A 15 12.78 0.21 12.02
N ALA A 16 14.11 0.11 12.05
CA ALA A 16 14.83 -0.70 13.04
C ALA A 16 14.56 -0.24 14.48
N ARG A 17 14.52 1.08 14.73
CA ARG A 17 14.26 1.62 16.07
C ARG A 17 12.83 1.37 16.56
N LEU A 18 11.87 1.26 15.64
CA LEU A 18 10.45 1.05 15.95
C LEU A 18 10.01 -0.41 15.83
N ASP A 19 10.94 -1.33 15.57
CA ASP A 19 10.65 -2.74 15.26
C ASP A 19 9.57 -2.87 14.16
N ALA A 20 9.72 -2.06 13.11
CA ALA A 20 8.82 -2.01 11.98
C ALA A 20 9.54 -2.45 10.69
N VAL A 21 8.79 -3.03 9.75
CA VAL A 21 9.33 -3.43 8.44
C VAL A 21 9.68 -2.21 7.56
N GLY A 22 8.91 -1.14 7.68
CA GLY A 22 8.99 -0.01 6.77
C GLY A 22 8.12 1.17 7.14
N LEU A 23 7.98 2.09 6.20
CA LEU A 23 7.16 3.28 6.28
C LEU A 23 6.25 3.35 5.06
N CYS A 24 4.94 3.47 5.30
CA CYS A 24 3.99 3.79 4.24
C CYS A 24 3.56 5.25 4.32
N VAL A 25 3.41 5.90 3.17
CA VAL A 25 2.89 7.25 3.03
C VAL A 25 1.72 7.24 2.05
N PHE A 26 0.70 8.03 2.34
CA PHE A 26 -0.46 8.14 1.46
C PHE A 26 -0.91 9.60 1.34
N GLY A 27 -1.72 9.87 0.32
CA GLY A 27 -2.34 11.18 0.15
C GLY A 27 -3.42 11.14 -0.94
N SER A 28 -4.38 12.06 -0.86
CA SER A 28 -5.49 12.15 -1.81
C SER A 28 -4.97 12.25 -3.25
N ALA A 29 -5.54 11.45 -4.14
CA ALA A 29 -5.25 11.50 -5.56
C ALA A 29 -6.33 12.31 -6.29
N HIS A 30 -5.93 13.09 -7.28
CA HIS A 30 -6.82 13.96 -8.06
C HIS A 30 -6.67 13.60 -9.54
N GLY A 31 -7.78 13.52 -10.28
CA GLY A 31 -7.76 13.31 -11.73
C GLY A 31 -7.63 11.86 -12.20
N GLY A 32 -8.20 10.89 -11.47
CA GLY A 32 -8.29 9.49 -11.90
C GLY A 32 -9.22 8.66 -11.01
N ASP A 33 -9.25 7.34 -11.22
CA ASP A 33 -10.18 6.41 -10.55
C ASP A 33 -9.77 6.02 -9.13
N ALA A 34 -8.60 6.45 -8.67
CA ALA A 34 -8.10 6.19 -7.32
C ALA A 34 -8.37 7.40 -6.40
N ALA A 35 -8.90 7.13 -5.21
CA ALA A 35 -9.17 8.16 -4.21
C ALA A 35 -7.89 8.63 -3.50
N MET A 36 -6.87 7.77 -3.45
CA MET A 36 -5.56 8.08 -2.88
C MET A 36 -4.43 7.40 -3.65
N ALA A 37 -3.24 7.96 -3.49
CA ALA A 37 -2.00 7.30 -3.83
C ALA A 37 -1.33 6.80 -2.56
N VAL A 38 -0.67 5.65 -2.63
CA VAL A 38 0.15 5.04 -1.56
C VAL A 38 1.57 4.81 -2.08
N ARG A 39 2.56 4.94 -1.22
CA ARG A 39 3.94 4.46 -1.43
C ARG A 39 4.41 3.74 -0.17
N ALA A 40 5.07 2.60 -0.33
CA ALA A 40 5.54 1.76 0.77
C ALA A 40 7.06 1.56 0.67
N PHE A 41 7.80 2.13 1.60
CA PHE A 41 9.25 2.01 1.71
C PHE A 41 9.57 0.92 2.74
N CYS A 42 10.07 -0.24 2.29
CA CYS A 42 10.20 -1.45 3.11
C CYS A 42 11.65 -1.92 3.26
N PRO A 43 12.59 -1.07 3.75
CA PRO A 43 13.99 -1.45 3.82
C PRO A 43 14.26 -2.65 4.74
N GLY A 44 13.38 -2.94 5.71
CA GLY A 44 13.47 -4.15 6.55
C GLY A 44 13.35 -5.46 5.76
N ASP A 45 12.65 -5.44 4.62
CA ASP A 45 12.53 -6.58 3.70
C ASP A 45 13.64 -6.58 2.62
N GLY A 46 14.59 -5.64 2.69
CA GLY A 46 15.58 -5.41 1.63
C GLY A 46 14.98 -4.77 0.37
N ILE A 47 13.75 -4.25 0.43
CA ILE A 47 13.03 -3.65 -0.69
C ILE A 47 13.02 -2.12 -0.51
N PRO A 48 13.69 -1.33 -1.37
CA PRO A 48 13.68 0.12 -1.24
C PRO A 48 12.27 0.72 -1.29
N GLU A 49 11.44 0.24 -2.23
CA GLU A 49 10.02 0.56 -2.34
C GLU A 49 9.27 -0.61 -2.98
N ASP A 50 8.22 -1.09 -2.30
CA ASP A 50 7.39 -2.19 -2.79
C ASP A 50 6.31 -1.65 -3.75
N PRO A 51 6.20 -2.18 -4.98
CA PRO A 51 5.27 -1.67 -5.98
C PRO A 51 3.79 -1.75 -5.58
N VAL A 52 3.34 -2.79 -4.85
CA VAL A 52 1.94 -2.91 -4.41
C VAL A 52 1.87 -3.71 -3.11
N THR A 53 1.47 -3.06 -2.02
CA THR A 53 1.54 -3.65 -0.67
C THR A 53 0.16 -3.73 -0.03
N GLY A 54 -0.45 -4.92 -0.06
CA GLY A 54 -1.79 -5.12 0.50
C GLY A 54 -1.88 -4.79 2.01
N SER A 55 -0.87 -5.20 2.78
CA SER A 55 -0.81 -4.94 4.24
C SER A 55 -0.71 -3.45 4.57
N ALA A 56 0.05 -2.66 3.80
CA ALA A 56 0.14 -1.21 4.00
C ALA A 56 -1.20 -0.53 3.72
N ASN A 57 -1.88 -0.90 2.63
CA ASN A 57 -3.22 -0.40 2.32
C ASN A 57 -4.24 -0.79 3.41
N ALA A 58 -4.13 -2.02 3.95
CA ALA A 58 -4.98 -2.45 5.04
C ALA A 58 -4.77 -1.62 6.32
N ALA A 59 -3.51 -1.38 6.68
CA ALA A 59 -3.15 -0.58 7.84
C ALA A 59 -3.63 0.88 7.73
N ILE A 60 -3.49 1.48 6.54
CA ILE A 60 -4.02 2.82 6.25
C ILE A 60 -5.54 2.85 6.42
N ALA A 61 -6.26 1.87 5.88
CA ALA A 61 -7.72 1.81 6.00
C ALA A 61 -8.18 1.64 7.45
N ALA A 62 -7.51 0.78 8.22
CA ALA A 62 -7.78 0.59 9.64
C ALA A 62 -7.53 1.89 10.43
N TRP A 63 -6.43 2.59 10.15
CA TRP A 63 -6.11 3.87 10.77
C TRP A 63 -7.14 4.95 10.41
N LEU A 64 -7.55 5.04 9.14
CA LEU A 64 -8.60 5.97 8.70
C LEU A 64 -9.95 5.66 9.37
N ALA A 65 -10.29 4.38 9.58
CA ALA A 65 -11.50 4.00 10.30
C ALA A 65 -11.43 4.45 11.76
N ALA A 66 -10.32 4.17 12.45
CA ALA A 66 -10.11 4.53 13.85
C ALA A 66 -10.08 6.05 14.10
N THR A 67 -9.65 6.84 13.10
CA THR A 67 -9.52 8.29 13.21
C THR A 67 -10.68 9.08 12.57
N GLY A 68 -11.70 8.39 12.03
CA GLY A 68 -12.81 9.02 11.31
C GLY A 68 -12.45 9.56 9.92
N GLY A 69 -11.22 9.33 9.45
CA GLY A 69 -10.73 9.76 8.14
C GLY A 69 -11.44 9.12 6.94
N LEU A 70 -12.16 8.00 7.13
CA LEU A 70 -12.98 7.40 6.07
C LEU A 70 -14.03 8.35 5.51
N GLY A 71 -14.46 9.38 6.23
CA GLY A 71 -15.41 10.39 5.72
C GLY A 71 -14.93 11.10 4.44
N SER A 72 -13.61 11.15 4.21
CA SER A 72 -13.04 11.78 3.01
C SER A 72 -12.94 10.85 1.79
N TYR A 73 -13.02 9.53 2.00
CA TYR A 73 -12.75 8.53 0.96
C TYR A 73 -13.92 7.55 0.75
N GLY A 74 -14.86 7.49 1.70
CA GLY A 74 -15.86 6.44 1.78
C GLY A 74 -15.33 5.13 2.35
N ARG A 75 -16.23 4.18 2.60
CA ARG A 75 -15.90 2.83 3.09
C ARG A 75 -15.45 1.88 1.98
N ARG A 76 -15.55 2.29 0.72
CA ARG A 76 -15.11 1.56 -0.47
C ARG A 76 -14.37 2.53 -1.37
N TYR A 77 -13.10 2.27 -1.63
CA TYR A 77 -12.29 3.14 -2.47
C TYR A 77 -11.17 2.36 -3.16
N ARG A 78 -10.56 3.00 -4.14
CA ARG A 78 -9.37 2.49 -4.83
C ARG A 78 -8.14 3.30 -4.42
N ALA A 79 -7.04 2.61 -4.16
CA ALA A 79 -5.73 3.20 -3.92
C ALA A 79 -4.78 2.85 -5.07
N SER A 80 -4.04 3.83 -5.56
CA SER A 80 -3.00 3.61 -6.57
C SER A 80 -1.62 3.53 -5.92
N GLN A 81 -0.82 2.53 -6.29
CA GLN A 81 0.54 2.32 -5.78
C GLN A 81 1.50 1.90 -6.90
N GLY A 82 2.76 2.30 -6.78
CA GLY A 82 3.86 1.74 -7.57
C GLY A 82 4.27 2.51 -8.83
N ARG A 83 3.55 3.59 -9.21
CA ARG A 83 3.87 4.36 -10.43
C ARG A 83 5.28 4.92 -10.41
N GLU A 84 5.75 5.26 -9.23
CA GLU A 84 7.08 5.81 -8.97
C GLU A 84 8.21 4.79 -9.17
N VAL A 85 7.87 3.49 -9.18
CA VAL A 85 8.78 2.36 -9.46
C VAL A 85 8.40 1.60 -10.73
N GLY A 86 7.65 2.24 -11.63
CA GLY A 86 7.32 1.70 -12.95
C GLY A 86 6.23 0.63 -12.98
N ARG A 87 5.38 0.55 -11.94
CA ARG A 87 4.20 -0.32 -11.87
C ARG A 87 2.93 0.51 -11.72
N ASP A 88 1.75 0.03 -12.12
CA ASP A 88 0.50 0.79 -11.93
C ASP A 88 -0.54 -0.07 -11.21
N GLY A 89 -0.26 -0.38 -9.94
CA GLY A 89 -1.14 -1.18 -9.12
C GLY A 89 -2.37 -0.41 -8.65
N ILE A 90 -3.52 -1.07 -8.69
CA ILE A 90 -4.77 -0.60 -8.09
C ILE A 90 -5.19 -1.59 -7.02
N VAL A 91 -5.33 -1.08 -5.80
CA VAL A 91 -5.82 -1.83 -4.65
C VAL A 91 -7.24 -1.41 -4.37
N GLU A 92 -8.16 -2.37 -4.35
CA GLU A 92 -9.54 -2.17 -3.90
C GLU A 92 -9.61 -2.34 -2.39
N VAL A 93 -10.11 -1.32 -1.71
CA VAL A 93 -10.19 -1.28 -0.25
C VAL A 93 -11.65 -1.15 0.18
N MET A 94 -12.06 -2.00 1.11
CA MET A 94 -13.38 -1.93 1.73
C MET A 94 -13.28 -2.08 3.25
N VAL A 95 -14.04 -1.27 3.99
CA VAL A 95 -14.23 -1.42 5.44
C VAL A 95 -15.69 -1.79 5.71
N ASP A 96 -15.95 -3.02 6.15
CA ASP A 96 -17.30 -3.51 6.44
C ASP A 96 -17.85 -2.92 7.75
N ASP A 97 -19.15 -3.10 8.02
CA ASP A 97 -19.82 -2.51 9.19
C ASP A 97 -19.29 -3.02 10.55
N ALA A 98 -18.65 -4.20 10.57
CA ALA A 98 -17.96 -4.72 11.75
C ALA A 98 -16.57 -4.09 11.94
N GLY A 99 -16.11 -3.27 11.00
CA GLY A 99 -14.81 -2.60 11.02
C GLY A 99 -13.68 -3.43 10.41
N ASN A 100 -13.98 -4.59 9.79
CA ASN A 100 -12.94 -5.38 9.13
C ASN A 100 -12.51 -4.71 7.84
N VAL A 101 -11.20 -4.77 7.58
CA VAL A 101 -10.61 -4.26 6.35
C VAL A 101 -10.44 -5.40 5.36
N TRP A 102 -10.97 -5.19 4.16
CA TRP A 102 -10.88 -6.09 3.03
C TRP A 102 -10.04 -5.45 1.95
N ILE A 103 -9.05 -6.20 1.46
CA ILE A 103 -8.15 -5.79 0.39
C ILE A 103 -8.35 -6.73 -0.79
N GLY A 104 -8.53 -6.15 -1.97
CA GLY A 104 -8.69 -6.87 -3.22
C GLY A 104 -7.96 -6.19 -4.37
N GLY A 105 -7.99 -6.85 -5.53
CA GLY A 105 -7.41 -6.34 -6.76
C GLY A 105 -7.53 -7.38 -7.87
N ALA A 106 -7.47 -6.91 -9.11
CA ALA A 106 -7.38 -7.81 -10.25
C ALA A 106 -6.00 -8.48 -10.29
N CYS A 107 -5.96 -9.75 -10.67
CA CYS A 107 -4.73 -10.49 -10.91
C CYS A 107 -4.71 -10.99 -12.35
N ALA A 108 -3.54 -10.96 -12.98
CA ALA A 108 -3.30 -11.53 -14.30
C ALA A 108 -2.23 -12.63 -14.17
N PRO A 109 -2.53 -13.90 -14.50
CA PRO A 109 -1.53 -14.95 -14.51
C PRO A 109 -0.47 -14.64 -15.59
N VAL A 110 0.80 -14.63 -15.19
CA VAL A 110 1.94 -14.32 -16.10
C VAL A 110 2.66 -15.59 -16.54
N ILE A 111 2.79 -16.56 -15.64
CA ILE A 111 3.49 -17.81 -15.87
C ILE A 111 2.64 -18.94 -15.32
N GLU A 112 2.50 -20.01 -16.11
CA GLU A 112 1.90 -21.27 -15.71
C GLU A 112 2.91 -22.39 -16.02
N GLY A 113 3.06 -23.34 -15.09
CA GLY A 113 4.04 -24.42 -15.24
C GLY A 113 3.98 -25.44 -14.12
N THR A 114 4.92 -26.39 -14.14
CA THR A 114 5.01 -27.48 -13.17
C THR A 114 6.37 -27.51 -12.50
N MET A 115 6.43 -27.75 -11.19
CA MET A 115 7.66 -27.96 -10.42
C MET A 115 7.69 -29.38 -9.87
N ARG A 116 8.80 -30.09 -10.05
CA ARG A 116 9.05 -31.37 -9.38
C ARG A 116 9.69 -31.08 -8.03
N LEU A 117 9.13 -31.65 -6.97
CA LEU A 117 9.71 -31.62 -5.64
C LEU A 117 10.38 -32.98 -5.41
N ASP A 118 11.66 -32.98 -5.01
CA ASP A 118 12.40 -34.17 -4.60
C ASP A 118 12.06 -34.57 -3.15
#